data_AF-A0AAW0RU19-F1
#
_entry.id   AF-A0AAW0RU19-F1
#
_cell.length_a   1.000
_cell.length_b   1.000
_cell.length_c   1.000
_cell.angle_alpha   90.00
_cell.angle_beta   90.00
_cell.angle_gamma   90.00
#
_symmetry.space_group_name_H-M   'P 1'
#
loop_
_entity.id
_entity.type
_entity.pdbx_description
1 polymer ?
#
loop_
_entity_poly.entity_id
_entity_poly.type
_entity_poly.pdbx_seq_one_letter_code
_entity_poly.pdbx_strand_id
1 'polypeptide(L)'
;MVDHIQEQKAVQESAPAQQQAPAQVSAPVQRNGVINDQDVKFWRDRANDFLARPSEHIHSKSPNGAQSWFAGFFDCFNPIDTCLITWCLPCVTFGQVQHRIQRSGELEGFEPLNASCLLLCGAACVGCFCVPVAMQRQMIREKYNLEGNCIGDIARTFCCGCCSIVQHDKEAQHRERLLRQDSVDEQYKTTPGMSYPPQ
;
A
#
# COMPACT_ATOMS: atom_id res chain seq x y z
N MET A 1 -3.73 -59.78 -50.25
CA MET A 1 -3.96 -58.89 -51.40
C MET A 1 -5.37 -59.17 -51.86
N VAL A 2 -6.20 -58.11 -52.04
CA VAL A 2 -7.59 -58.16 -52.61
C VAL A 2 -8.65 -58.63 -51.58
N ASP A 3 -9.79 -58.01 -51.23
CA ASP A 3 -10.64 -56.86 -51.64
C ASP A 3 -11.48 -56.41 -50.40
N HIS A 4 -11.67 -55.11 -50.09
CA HIS A 4 -12.86 -54.26 -50.38
C HIS A 4 -14.27 -54.79 -50.01
N ILE A 5 -14.93 -54.18 -49.00
CA ILE A 5 -16.40 -53.94 -48.86
C ILE A 5 -16.58 -52.73 -47.87
N GLN A 6 -16.76 -51.47 -48.29
CA GLN A 6 -18.03 -50.74 -48.57
C GLN A 6 -19.13 -51.03 -47.53
N GLU A 7 -19.66 -50.10 -46.75
CA GLU A 7 -20.63 -49.11 -47.26
C GLU A 7 -20.91 -48.01 -46.23
N GLN A 8 -21.20 -46.83 -46.77
CA GLN A 8 -21.59 -45.62 -46.08
C GLN A 8 -22.98 -45.71 -45.45
N LYS A 9 -23.23 -44.90 -44.40
CA LYS A 9 -24.50 -44.17 -44.35
C LYS A 9 -24.44 -42.85 -43.58
N ALA A 10 -24.89 -41.84 -44.28
CA ALA A 10 -25.60 -40.63 -43.82
C ALA A 10 -24.82 -39.55 -43.07
N VAL A 11 -24.55 -38.51 -43.85
CA VAL A 11 -24.42 -37.09 -43.49
C VAL A 11 -25.54 -36.65 -42.55
N GLN A 12 -25.19 -35.96 -41.46
CA GLN A 12 -26.03 -34.85 -40.97
C GLN A 12 -25.12 -33.69 -40.58
N GLU A 13 -25.23 -32.63 -41.36
CA GLU A 13 -24.53 -31.36 -41.22
C GLU A 13 -25.24 -30.47 -40.20
N SER A 14 -24.52 -30.03 -39.18
CA SER A 14 -24.86 -28.83 -38.40
C SER A 14 -23.57 -28.20 -37.89
N ALA A 15 -23.27 -27.00 -38.38
CA ALA A 15 -22.12 -26.16 -38.01
C ALA A 15 -22.34 -25.49 -36.62
N PRO A 16 -21.35 -24.77 -36.05
CA PRO A 16 -20.82 -25.05 -34.72
C PRO A 16 -21.46 -24.20 -33.61
N ALA A 17 -21.75 -24.81 -32.46
CA ALA A 17 -21.98 -24.07 -31.22
C ALA A 17 -20.64 -23.91 -30.48
N GLN A 18 -20.27 -22.65 -30.27
CA GLN A 18 -19.01 -22.20 -29.69
C GLN A 18 -18.74 -22.83 -28.32
N GLN A 19 -17.61 -23.52 -28.17
CA GLN A 19 -17.08 -23.89 -26.87
C GLN A 19 -16.69 -22.61 -26.11
N GLN A 20 -17.47 -22.23 -25.11
CA GLN A 20 -17.08 -21.23 -24.12
C GLN A 20 -15.84 -21.71 -23.36
N ALA A 21 -14.82 -20.85 -23.31
CA ALA A 21 -13.65 -21.01 -22.46
C ALA A 21 -14.07 -21.21 -21.00
N PRO A 22 -13.36 -22.04 -20.21
CA PRO A 22 -13.73 -22.26 -18.83
C PRO A 22 -13.66 -20.94 -18.07
N ALA A 23 -14.77 -20.61 -17.42
CA ALA A 23 -14.88 -19.50 -16.48
C ALA A 23 -13.67 -19.56 -15.53
N GLN A 24 -12.91 -18.47 -15.47
CA GLN A 24 -11.92 -18.28 -14.43
C GLN A 24 -12.66 -18.42 -13.10
N VAL A 25 -12.40 -19.52 -12.41
CA VAL A 25 -12.81 -19.71 -11.02
C VAL A 25 -12.11 -18.59 -10.27
N SER A 26 -12.83 -17.51 -9.99
CA SER A 26 -12.39 -16.45 -9.10
C SER A 26 -11.89 -17.12 -7.82
N ALA A 27 -10.62 -16.87 -7.49
CA ALA A 27 -9.98 -17.38 -6.30
C ALA A 27 -10.89 -17.15 -5.08
N PRO A 28 -10.91 -18.08 -4.11
CA PRO A 28 -11.78 -17.94 -2.95
C PRO A 28 -11.44 -16.63 -2.24
N VAL A 29 -12.44 -15.78 -2.05
CA VAL A 29 -12.35 -14.61 -1.17
C VAL A 29 -12.04 -15.16 0.22
N GLN A 30 -10.76 -15.14 0.60
CA GLN A 30 -10.37 -15.39 1.98
C GLN A 30 -11.10 -14.34 2.82
N ARG A 31 -12.10 -14.77 3.58
CA ARG A 31 -12.66 -13.98 4.67
C ARG A 31 -11.57 -13.92 5.74
N ASN A 32 -10.59 -13.06 5.53
CA ASN A 32 -9.64 -12.70 6.56
C ASN A 32 -10.46 -12.04 7.67
N GLY A 33 -10.26 -12.48 8.91
CA GLY A 33 -10.79 -11.75 10.05
C GLY A 33 -10.29 -10.31 10.05
N VAL A 34 -10.78 -9.52 11.01
CA VAL A 34 -10.33 -8.13 11.27
C VAL A 34 -8.80 -8.01 11.36
N ILE A 35 -8.10 -9.11 11.68
CA ILE A 35 -6.64 -9.19 11.75
C ILE A 35 -6.12 -10.01 10.57
N ASN A 36 -5.26 -9.39 9.76
CA ASN A 36 -4.55 -10.03 8.65
C ASN A 36 -3.17 -10.54 9.11
N ASP A 37 -2.91 -11.84 8.93
CA ASP A 37 -1.63 -12.47 9.30
C ASP A 37 -0.42 -11.84 8.62
N GLN A 38 -0.59 -11.31 7.41
CA GLN A 38 0.49 -10.63 6.67
C GLN A 38 0.93 -9.34 7.38
N ASP A 39 -0.03 -8.56 7.88
CA ASP A 39 0.26 -7.30 8.58
C ASP A 39 0.91 -7.57 9.94
N VAL A 40 0.47 -8.63 10.64
CA VAL A 40 1.10 -9.07 11.89
C VAL A 40 2.53 -9.52 11.65
N LYS A 41 2.77 -10.29 10.58
CA LYS A 41 4.11 -10.71 10.19
C LYS A 41 4.99 -9.51 9.83
N PHE A 42 4.45 -8.57 9.05
CA PHE A 42 5.16 -7.34 8.68
C PHE A 42 5.67 -6.59 9.92
N TRP A 43 4.80 -6.33 10.89
CA TRP A 43 5.17 -5.60 12.11
C TRP A 43 6.14 -6.39 12.99
N ARG A 44 5.97 -7.71 13.09
CA ARG A 44 6.92 -8.58 13.81
C ARG A 44 8.31 -8.51 13.18
N ASP A 45 8.40 -8.63 11.86
CA ASP A 45 9.68 -8.61 11.14
C ASP A 45 10.36 -7.24 11.30
N ARG A 46 9.60 -6.16 11.21
CA ARG A 46 10.12 -4.79 11.40
C ARG A 46 10.64 -4.57 12.82
N ALA A 47 9.93 -5.07 13.84
CA ALA A 47 10.39 -4.99 15.23
C ALA A 47 11.65 -5.84 15.45
N ASN A 48 11.70 -7.06 14.92
CA ASN A 48 12.87 -7.92 15.00
C ASN A 48 14.09 -7.30 14.32
N ASP A 49 13.92 -6.68 13.15
CA ASP A 49 15.00 -6.01 12.45
C ASP A 49 15.56 -4.81 13.24
N PHE A 50 14.68 -4.01 13.85
CA PHE A 50 15.10 -2.92 14.73
C PHE A 50 15.90 -3.43 15.94
N LEU A 51 15.46 -4.53 16.56
CA LEU A 51 16.15 -5.13 17.71
C LEU A 51 17.47 -5.80 17.32
N ALA A 52 17.57 -6.36 16.11
CA ALA A 52 18.80 -6.98 15.62
C ALA A 52 19.88 -5.93 15.29
N ARG A 53 19.48 -4.75 14.80
CA ARG A 53 20.40 -3.69 14.32
C ARG A 53 20.01 -2.30 14.80
N PRO A 54 19.93 -2.06 16.13
CA PRO A 54 19.41 -0.80 16.66
C PRO A 54 20.29 0.40 16.32
N SER A 55 21.61 0.22 16.26
CA SER A 55 22.55 1.30 15.92
C SER A 55 22.34 1.81 14.50
N GLU A 56 22.13 0.92 13.53
CA GLU A 56 21.89 1.28 12.13
C GLU A 56 20.60 2.09 11.99
N HIS A 57 19.53 1.67 12.67
CA HIS A 57 18.25 2.39 12.65
C HIS A 57 18.34 3.74 13.36
N ILE A 58 18.98 3.83 14.53
CA ILE A 58 19.15 5.07 15.28
C ILE A 58 19.98 6.10 14.49
N HIS A 59 21.04 5.65 13.82
CA HIS A 59 21.89 6.51 12.99
C HIS A 59 21.39 6.66 11.55
N SER A 60 20.23 6.10 11.21
CA SER A 60 19.66 6.22 9.88
C SER A 60 19.31 7.67 9.57
N LYS A 61 19.75 8.11 8.39
CA LYS A 61 19.46 9.43 7.82
C LYS A 61 19.14 9.27 6.34
N SER A 62 18.18 10.03 5.85
CA SER A 62 17.85 10.07 4.43
C SER A 62 19.06 10.52 3.59
N PRO A 63 19.20 10.04 2.35
CA PRO A 63 20.31 10.39 1.48
C PRO A 63 20.32 11.88 1.12
N ASN A 64 21.48 12.38 0.66
CA ASN A 64 21.60 13.74 0.13
C ASN A 64 20.73 13.87 -1.13
N GLY A 65 19.90 14.92 -1.21
CA GLY A 65 18.94 15.10 -2.30
C GLY A 65 17.58 14.44 -2.08
N ALA A 66 17.31 13.91 -0.88
CA ALA A 66 15.96 13.49 -0.49
C ALA A 66 14.96 14.65 -0.59
N GLN A 67 13.71 14.33 -0.91
CA GLN A 67 12.63 15.29 -1.10
C GLN A 67 12.14 15.86 0.23
N SER A 68 11.66 17.10 0.23
CA SER A 68 10.99 17.67 1.40
C SER A 68 9.61 17.05 1.61
N TRP A 69 9.12 17.15 2.84
CA TRP A 69 7.74 16.80 3.19
C TRP A 69 6.76 17.76 2.51
N PHE A 70 5.66 17.23 1.98
CA PHE A 70 4.59 18.03 1.38
C PHE A 70 3.81 18.79 2.46
N ALA A 71 3.40 18.09 3.52
CA ALA A 71 2.63 18.69 4.61
C ALA A 71 3.56 19.27 5.70
N GLY A 72 3.21 20.45 6.23
CA GLY A 72 3.86 21.01 7.42
C GLY A 72 3.59 20.17 8.67
N PHE A 73 4.51 20.18 9.65
CA PHE A 73 4.35 19.36 10.85
C PHE A 73 3.17 19.79 11.73
N PHE A 74 2.98 21.10 11.94
CA PHE A 74 1.86 21.66 12.71
C PHE A 74 0.64 22.03 11.86
N ASP A 75 0.60 21.56 10.61
CA ASP A 75 -0.51 21.81 9.69
C ASP A 75 -1.66 20.79 9.89
N CYS A 76 -1.89 20.28 11.10
CA CYS A 76 -2.88 19.22 11.29
C CYS A 76 -4.34 19.69 11.09
N PHE A 77 -4.63 20.99 11.22
CA PHE A 77 -5.99 21.54 11.16
C PHE A 77 -6.58 21.68 9.74
N ASN A 78 -5.88 21.25 8.70
CA ASN A 78 -6.35 21.37 7.32
C ASN A 78 -6.17 20.06 6.53
N PRO A 79 -7.16 19.15 6.48
CA PRO A 79 -8.53 19.32 6.96
C PRO A 79 -8.65 19.05 8.47
N ILE A 80 -9.54 19.80 9.12
CA ILE A 80 -9.78 19.68 10.57
C ILE A 80 -10.38 18.33 10.94
N ASP A 81 -11.17 17.72 10.06
CA ASP A 81 -11.84 16.44 10.29
C ASP A 81 -10.83 15.32 10.56
N THR A 82 -9.76 15.25 9.76
CA THR A 82 -8.67 14.29 9.96
C THR A 82 -7.96 14.53 11.29
N CYS A 83 -7.78 15.80 11.69
CA CYS A 83 -7.22 16.13 13.00
C CYS A 83 -8.09 15.59 14.14
N LEU A 84 -9.41 15.84 14.09
CA LEU A 84 -10.36 15.41 15.11
C LEU A 84 -10.45 13.88 15.20
N ILE A 85 -10.54 13.19 14.06
CA ILE A 85 -10.55 11.72 14.02
C ILE A 85 -9.23 11.17 14.60
N THR A 86 -8.09 11.75 14.22
CA THR A 86 -6.77 11.29 14.72
C THR A 86 -6.59 11.60 16.20
N TRP A 87 -7.16 12.69 16.70
CA TRP A 87 -7.13 13.02 18.12
C TRP A 87 -7.97 12.04 18.94
N CYS A 88 -9.19 11.73 18.49
CA CYS A 88 -10.08 10.80 19.19
C CYS A 88 -9.67 9.33 19.03
N LEU A 89 -9.21 8.94 17.85
CA LEU A 89 -8.92 7.56 17.44
C LEU A 89 -7.61 7.50 16.63
N PRO A 90 -6.45 7.80 17.24
CA PRO A 90 -5.18 7.87 16.52
C PRO A 90 -4.79 6.54 15.86
N CYS A 91 -5.21 5.42 16.44
CA CYS A 91 -4.99 4.07 15.93
C CYS A 91 -5.67 3.81 14.58
N VAL A 92 -6.85 4.38 14.35
CA VAL A 92 -7.60 4.23 13.09
C VAL A 92 -6.86 4.97 11.97
N THR A 93 -6.49 6.24 12.19
CA THR A 93 -5.72 6.99 11.20
C THR A 93 -4.36 6.33 10.96
N PHE A 94 -3.66 5.89 12.00
CA PHE A 94 -2.39 5.17 11.85
C PHE A 94 -2.54 3.89 11.01
N GLY A 95 -3.59 3.10 11.26
CA GLY A 95 -3.89 1.91 10.47
C GLY A 95 -4.25 2.23 9.02
N GLN A 96 -4.97 3.33 8.79
CA GLN A 96 -5.28 3.84 7.45
C GLN A 96 -4.01 4.20 6.69
N VAL A 97 -3.11 4.96 7.31
CA VAL A 97 -1.81 5.30 6.72
C VAL A 97 -1.04 4.04 6.36
N GLN A 98 -0.98 3.08 7.28
CA GLN A 98 -0.25 1.84 7.06
C GLN A 98 -0.80 1.05 5.87
N HIS A 99 -2.13 0.91 5.80
CA HIS A 99 -2.80 0.25 4.68
C HIS A 99 -2.53 0.97 3.36
N ARG A 100 -2.55 2.31 3.40
CA ARG A 100 -2.26 3.15 2.23
C ARG A 100 -0.86 2.92 1.68
N ILE A 101 0.14 2.90 2.55
CA ILE A 101 1.53 2.79 2.12
C ILE A 101 1.97 1.35 1.79
N GLN A 102 1.31 0.32 2.35
CA GLN A 102 1.71 -1.08 2.15
C GLN A 102 0.86 -1.83 1.14
N ARG A 103 -0.42 -1.49 1.00
CA ARG A 103 -1.40 -2.37 0.34
C ARG A 103 -2.10 -1.69 -0.83
N SER A 104 -2.76 -0.56 -0.60
CA SER A 104 -3.47 0.17 -1.66
C SER A 104 -3.51 1.67 -1.36
N GLY A 105 -2.96 2.47 -2.27
CA GLY A 105 -2.98 3.93 -2.20
C GLY A 105 -4.41 4.51 -2.16
N GLU A 106 -5.39 3.80 -2.70
CA GLU A 106 -6.82 4.17 -2.73
C GLU A 106 -7.63 3.53 -1.57
N LEU A 107 -6.96 2.88 -0.61
CA LEU A 107 -7.58 2.21 0.54
C LEU A 107 -8.53 1.05 0.18
N GLU A 108 -8.29 0.35 -0.92
CA GLU A 108 -9.08 -0.82 -1.28
C GLU A 108 -8.98 -1.91 -0.19
N GLY A 109 -10.14 -2.37 0.30
CA GLY A 109 -10.22 -3.38 1.36
C GLY A 109 -9.69 -2.90 2.73
N PHE A 110 -9.67 -1.59 2.97
CA PHE A 110 -9.31 -1.03 4.28
C PHE A 110 -10.41 -1.28 5.32
N GLU A 111 -10.00 -1.79 6.48
CA GLU A 111 -10.85 -1.93 7.67
C GLU A 111 -10.30 -1.02 8.79
N PRO A 112 -11.15 -0.20 9.45
CA PRO A 112 -10.70 0.73 10.52
C PRO A 112 -10.05 0.03 11.72
N LEU A 113 -10.55 -1.16 12.05
CA LEU A 113 -9.91 -2.05 13.00
C LEU A 113 -9.08 -3.04 12.20
N ASN A 114 -7.76 -2.92 12.29
CA ASN A 114 -6.81 -3.82 11.64
C ASN A 114 -5.61 -4.07 12.55
N ALA A 115 -4.67 -4.91 12.10
CA ALA A 115 -3.48 -5.26 12.90
C ALA A 115 -2.66 -4.03 13.33
N SER A 116 -2.55 -3.00 12.47
CA SER A 116 -1.82 -1.77 12.76
C SER A 116 -2.54 -0.88 13.77
N CYS A 117 -3.87 -0.81 13.67
CA CYS A 117 -4.72 -0.14 14.65
C CYS A 117 -4.56 -0.78 16.04
N LEU A 118 -4.66 -2.12 16.13
CA LEU A 118 -4.47 -2.85 17.38
C LEU A 118 -3.04 -2.73 17.93
N LEU A 119 -2.03 -2.71 17.05
CA LEU A 119 -0.64 -2.47 17.44
C LEU A 119 -0.49 -1.12 18.13
N LEU A 120 -1.04 -0.04 17.55
CA LEU A 120 -0.92 1.28 18.15
C LEU A 120 -1.69 1.39 19.45
N CYS A 121 -2.90 0.82 19.52
CA CYS A 121 -3.66 0.72 20.77
C CYS A 121 -2.86 0.01 21.86
N GLY A 122 -2.33 -1.19 21.56
CA GLY A 122 -1.53 -1.97 22.52
C GLY A 122 -0.26 -1.23 22.96
N ALA A 123 0.46 -0.61 22.02
CA ALA A 123 1.65 0.19 22.33
C ALA A 123 1.31 1.42 23.20
N ALA A 124 0.18 2.08 22.96
CA ALA A 124 -0.28 3.19 23.78
C ALA A 124 -0.62 2.76 25.22
N CYS A 125 -1.24 1.59 25.40
CA CYS A 125 -1.58 1.05 26.73
C CYS A 125 -0.35 0.83 27.62
N VAL A 126 0.83 0.60 27.04
CA VAL A 126 2.11 0.41 27.77
C VAL A 126 3.02 1.64 27.71
N GLY A 127 2.54 2.77 27.21
CA GLY A 127 3.32 4.02 27.11
C GLY A 127 4.36 4.05 25.99
N CYS A 128 4.33 3.09 25.06
CA CYS A 128 5.27 2.97 23.94
C CYS A 128 4.71 3.46 22.60
N PHE A 129 3.66 4.28 22.60
CA PHE A 129 3.00 4.81 21.40
C PHE A 129 3.98 5.44 20.38
N CYS A 130 5.05 6.08 20.87
CA CYS A 130 6.00 6.75 19.99
C CYS A 130 6.75 5.81 19.04
N VAL A 131 6.95 4.54 19.45
CA VAL A 131 7.74 3.56 18.70
C VAL A 131 7.07 3.21 17.36
N PRO A 132 5.83 2.67 17.32
CA PRO A 132 5.18 2.35 16.04
C PRO A 132 4.96 3.59 15.16
N VAL A 133 4.68 4.75 15.74
CA VAL A 133 4.48 6.00 14.97
C VAL A 133 5.79 6.49 14.35
N ALA A 134 6.90 6.48 15.09
CA ALA A 134 8.22 6.82 14.54
C ALA A 134 8.68 5.79 13.49
N MET A 135 8.40 4.50 13.70
CA MET A 135 8.69 3.46 12.71
C MET A 135 7.90 3.68 11.42
N GLN A 136 6.60 3.99 11.50
CA GLN A 136 5.79 4.32 10.33
C GLN A 136 6.33 5.57 9.63
N ARG A 137 6.76 6.59 10.39
CA ARG A 137 7.38 7.80 9.82
C ARG A 137 8.62 7.47 9.01
N GLN A 138 9.50 6.64 9.56
CA GLN A 138 10.70 6.16 8.87
C GLN A 138 10.32 5.40 7.59
N MET A 139 9.28 4.55 7.63
CA MET A 139 8.83 3.83 6.43
C MET A 139 8.33 4.76 5.33
N ILE A 140 7.61 5.83 5.69
CA ILE A 140 7.15 6.84 4.73
C ILE A 140 8.35 7.56 4.10
N ARG A 141 9.37 7.90 4.91
CA ARG A 141 10.62 8.48 4.39
C ARG A 141 11.34 7.55 3.43
N GLU A 142 11.45 6.27 3.77
CA GLU A 142 12.09 5.25 2.93
C GLU A 142 11.30 5.06 1.63
N LYS A 143 9.96 4.94 1.69
CA LYS A 143 9.10 4.69 0.53
C LYS A 143 9.12 5.84 -0.48
N TYR A 144 9.03 7.09 -0.01
CA TYR A 144 8.92 8.27 -0.89
C TYR A 144 10.21 9.08 -0.98
N ASN A 145 11.34 8.55 -0.50
CA ASN A 145 12.65 9.22 -0.45
C ASN A 145 12.58 10.63 0.17
N LEU A 146 11.97 10.74 1.35
CA LEU A 146 11.82 12.01 2.07
C LEU A 146 12.95 12.26 3.04
N GLU A 147 13.27 13.53 3.26
CA GLU A 147 14.27 13.97 4.23
C GLU A 147 13.90 13.62 5.68
N GLY A 148 14.92 13.28 6.48
CA GLY A 148 14.76 13.03 7.91
C GLY A 148 15.80 12.08 8.48
N ASN A 149 15.64 11.77 9.76
CA ASN A 149 16.47 10.83 10.50
C ASN A 149 15.65 10.25 11.66
N CYS A 150 16.09 9.13 12.20
CA CYS A 150 15.36 8.41 13.25
C CYS A 150 15.12 9.25 14.52
N ILE A 151 16.12 9.98 15.01
CA ILE A 151 15.98 10.82 16.21
C ILE A 151 14.94 11.93 15.99
N GLY A 152 14.96 12.56 14.81
CA GLY A 152 13.99 13.58 14.42
C GLY A 152 12.56 13.03 14.34
N ASP A 153 12.39 11.79 13.89
CA ASP A 153 11.08 11.14 13.82
C ASP A 153 10.51 10.84 15.21
N ILE A 154 11.35 10.36 16.12
CA ILE A 154 11.01 10.13 17.51
C ILE A 154 10.65 11.46 18.20
N ALA A 155 11.49 12.49 18.05
CA ALA A 155 11.27 13.80 18.66
C ALA A 155 9.96 14.46 18.20
N ARG A 156 9.63 14.40 16.90
CA ARG A 156 8.36 14.90 16.37
C ARG A 156 7.17 14.15 16.95
N THR A 157 7.27 12.82 17.03
CA THR A 157 6.21 11.99 17.58
C THR A 157 5.94 12.27 19.06
N PHE A 158 6.99 12.52 19.85
CA PHE A 158 6.86 12.96 21.24
C PHE A 158 6.31 14.38 21.37
N CYS A 159 6.71 15.29 20.48
CA CYS A 159 6.24 16.68 20.50
C CYS A 159 4.73 16.78 20.24
N CYS A 160 4.23 16.07 19.23
CA CYS A 160 2.80 15.98 18.95
C CYS A 160 2.49 14.71 18.14
N GLY A 161 2.00 13.67 18.82
CA GLY A 161 1.63 12.40 18.18
C GLY A 161 0.51 12.54 17.14
N CYS A 162 -0.52 13.33 17.45
CA CYS A 162 -1.61 13.62 16.52
C CYS A 162 -1.09 14.31 15.25
N CYS A 163 -0.30 15.37 15.40
CA CYS A 163 0.29 16.10 14.28
C CYS A 163 1.18 15.20 13.41
N SER A 164 1.96 14.32 14.03
CA SER A 164 2.79 13.32 13.34
C SER A 164 1.94 12.40 12.47
N ILE A 165 0.89 11.79 13.03
CA ILE A 165 0.01 10.86 12.30
C ILE A 165 -0.77 11.59 11.18
N VAL A 166 -1.27 12.81 11.42
CA VAL A 166 -1.94 13.60 10.37
C VAL A 166 -0.97 13.96 9.25
N GLN A 167 0.26 14.34 9.57
CA GLN A 167 1.29 14.60 8.55
C GLN A 167 1.57 13.33 7.73
N HIS A 168 1.61 12.16 8.36
CA HIS A 168 1.80 10.88 7.67
C HIS A 168 0.66 10.59 6.69
N ASP A 169 -0.59 10.80 7.10
CA ASP A 169 -1.76 10.57 6.25
C ASP A 169 -1.79 11.51 5.05
N LYS A 170 -1.52 12.80 5.27
CA LYS A 170 -1.40 13.79 4.19
C LYS A 170 -0.30 13.44 3.20
N GLU A 171 0.88 13.08 3.70
CA GLU A 171 2.01 12.73 2.85
C GLU A 171 1.68 11.49 2.02
N ALA A 172 1.16 10.44 2.66
CA ALA A 172 0.78 9.21 1.97
C ALA A 172 -0.32 9.46 0.93
N GLN A 173 -1.35 10.24 1.25
CA GLN A 173 -2.40 10.61 0.28
C GLN A 173 -1.85 11.39 -0.91
N HIS A 174 -1.00 12.39 -0.65
CA HIS A 174 -0.44 13.24 -1.70
C HIS A 174 0.44 12.42 -2.65
N ARG A 175 1.36 11.62 -2.11
CA ARG A 175 2.32 10.85 -2.91
C ARG A 175 1.65 9.73 -3.70
N GLU A 176 0.72 8.98 -3.11
CA GLU A 176 -0.01 7.93 -3.83
C GLU A 176 -0.85 8.52 -4.98
N ARG A 177 -1.44 9.71 -4.80
CA ARG A 177 -2.14 10.41 -5.88
C ARG A 177 -1.20 10.77 -7.04
N LEU A 178 -0.01 11.28 -6.75
CA LEU A 178 0.97 11.62 -7.78
C LEU A 178 1.45 10.38 -8.54
N LEU A 179 1.79 9.31 -7.83
CA LEU A 179 2.21 8.04 -8.45
C LEU A 179 1.14 7.47 -9.38
N ARG A 180 -0.14 7.59 -9.00
CA ARG A 180 -1.26 7.21 -9.85
C ARG A 180 -1.36 8.10 -11.08
N GLN A 181 -1.25 9.42 -10.93
CA GLN A 181 -1.29 10.35 -12.07
C GLN A 181 -0.17 10.05 -13.08
N ASP A 182 1.06 9.87 -12.59
CA ASP A 182 2.22 9.52 -13.43
C ASP A 182 1.96 8.22 -14.22
N SER A 183 1.36 7.21 -13.59
CA SER A 183 1.03 5.94 -14.29
C SER A 183 -0.02 6.10 -15.39
N VAL A 184 -0.99 7.01 -15.21
CA VAL A 184 -2.02 7.30 -16.20
C VAL A 184 -1.43 8.08 -17.38
N ASP A 185 -0.57 9.05 -17.09
CA ASP A 185 0.09 9.87 -18.12
C ASP A 185 1.06 9.03 -18.97
N GLU A 186 1.80 8.11 -18.36
CA GLU A 186 2.64 7.13 -19.06
C GLU A 186 1.80 6.24 -20.01
N GLN A 187 0.60 5.81 -19.58
CA GLN A 187 -0.29 5.01 -20.42
C GLN A 187 -0.83 5.80 -21.63
N TYR A 188 -0.96 7.12 -21.55
CA TYR A 188 -1.49 7.96 -22.63
C TYR A 188 -0.42 8.40 -23.65
N LYS A 189 0.88 8.22 -23.36
CA LYS A 189 1.95 8.50 -24.33
C LYS A 189 1.91 7.47 -25.48
N THR A 190 1.34 7.89 -26.62
CA THR A 190 1.17 7.08 -27.84
C THR A 190 2.48 6.52 -28.41
N THR A 191 2.43 5.28 -28.88
CA THR A 191 3.50 4.58 -29.64
C THR A 191 3.98 5.41 -30.83
N PRO A 192 5.30 5.53 -31.10
CA PRO A 192 5.80 6.23 -32.27
C PRO A 192 5.22 5.61 -33.55
N GLY A 193 4.65 6.47 -34.40
CA GLY A 193 3.81 6.08 -35.53
C GLY A 193 4.45 5.07 -36.48
N MET A 194 3.66 4.08 -36.89
CA MET A 194 4.01 3.13 -37.95
C MET A 194 4.35 3.90 -39.24
N SER A 195 5.62 3.89 -39.63
CA SER A 195 6.07 4.39 -40.92
C SER A 195 5.68 3.38 -42.00
N TYR A 196 4.88 3.81 -42.98
CA TYR A 196 4.56 2.98 -44.14
C TYR A 196 5.66 3.11 -45.20
N PRO A 197 6.12 1.99 -45.78
CA PRO A 197 7.11 2.03 -46.86
C PRO A 197 6.47 2.62 -48.15
N PRO A 198 7.26 3.37 -48.94
CA PRO A 198 6.81 3.88 -50.23
C PRO A 198 6.59 2.73 -51.23
N GLN A 199 5.53 2.87 -52.04
CA GLN A 199 5.08 1.94 -53.08
C GLN A 199 6.01 1.95 -54.30
#